data_AF-A0A529ZBW2-F1
#
_entry.id   AF-A0A529ZBW2-F1
#
_cell.length_a   1.000
_cell.length_b   1.000
_cell.length_c   1.000
_cell.angle_alpha   90.00
_cell.angle_beta   90.00
_cell.angle_gamma   90.00
#
_symmetry.space_group_name_H-M   'P 1'
#
loop_
_entity.id
_entity.type
_entity.pdbx_description
1 polymer ?
#
loop_
_entity_poly.entity_id
_entity_poly.type
_entity_poly.pdbx_seq_one_letter_code
_entity_poly.pdbx_strand_id
1 'polypeptide(L)' 'LAVFLAIVIAMGWMFARLPSSFLPDEDQGILITSASLPVGATQDRTERVLAEVTNHYLNEEKDAVEGVFTASGFGFG' A
#
# COMPACT_ATOMS: atom_id res chain seq x y z
N LEU A 1 6.31 1.85 47.48
CA LEU A 1 7.01 0.70 46.83
C LEU A 1 6.08 -0.14 45.95
N ALA A 2 4.93 -0.62 46.46
CA ALA A 2 4.01 -1.47 45.68
C ALA A 2 3.50 -0.81 44.37
N VAL A 3 3.06 0.44 44.44
CA VAL A 3 2.61 1.20 43.25
C VAL A 3 3.74 1.35 42.21
N PHE A 4 4.96 1.60 42.67
CA PHE A 4 6.13 1.71 41.80
C PHE A 4 6.41 0.38 41.07
N LEU A 5 6.40 -0.74 41.79
CA LEU A 5 6.59 -2.06 41.19
C LEU A 5 5.50 -2.40 40.16
N ALA A 6 4.24 -2.06 40.44
CA ALA A 6 3.13 -2.25 39.50
C ALA A 6 3.35 -1.49 38.18
N ILE A 7 3.83 -0.24 38.26
CA ILE A 7 4.14 0.58 37.07
C ILE A 7 5.29 -0.03 36.25
N VAL A 8 6.36 -0.48 36.91
CA VAL A 8 7.51 -1.09 36.22
C VAL A 8 7.10 -2.37 35.49
N ILE A 9 6.30 -3.23 36.13
CA ILE A 9 5.79 -4.46 35.52
C ILE A 9 4.87 -4.13 34.33
N ALA A 10 3.96 -3.16 34.49
CA ALA A 10 3.06 -2.74 33.43
C ALA A 10 3.82 -2.20 32.22
N MET A 11 4.81 -1.33 32.44
CA MET A 11 5.68 -0.80 31.39
C MET A 11 6.42 -1.90 30.65
N GLY A 12 7.07 -2.84 31.38
CA GLY A 12 7.78 -3.96 30.76
C GLY A 12 6.85 -4.85 29.93
N TRP A 13 5.64 -5.10 30.43
CA TRP A 13 4.61 -5.89 29.75
C TRP A 13 4.09 -5.21 28.48
N MET A 14 3.93 -3.88 28.49
CA MET A 14 3.54 -3.09 27.33
C MET A 14 4.66 -3.01 26.30
N PHE A 15 5.90 -2.75 26.74
CA PHE A 15 7.06 -2.66 25.86
C PHE A 15 7.30 -3.96 25.10
N ALA A 16 7.19 -5.12 25.77
CA ALA A 16 7.32 -6.44 25.13
C ALA A 16 6.19 -6.77 24.13
N ARG A 17 5.08 -6.02 24.13
CA ARG A 17 3.94 -6.20 23.22
C ARG A 17 3.84 -5.11 22.16
N LEU A 18 4.62 -4.04 22.25
CA LEU A 18 4.55 -2.93 21.33
C LEU A 18 5.09 -3.37 19.96
N PRO A 19 4.28 -3.36 18.89
CA PRO A 19 4.78 -3.68 17.56
C PRO A 19 5.88 -2.70 17.15
N SER A 20 7.03 -3.22 16.75
CA SER A 20 8.13 -2.42 16.22
C SER A 20 7.96 -2.18 14.72
N SER A 21 8.28 -0.97 14.27
CA SER A 21 8.53 -0.66 12.86
C SER A 21 9.88 0.06 12.75
N PHE A 22 10.49 0.06 11.56
CA PHE A 22 11.72 0.81 11.30
C PHE A 22 11.42 2.30 11.10
N LEU A 23 10.66 2.61 10.07
CA LEU A 23 10.22 3.96 9.70
C LEU A 23 8.73 3.92 9.36
N PRO A 24 7.98 4.99 9.64
CA PRO A 24 6.63 5.12 9.15
C PRO A 24 6.62 5.34 7.64
N ASP A 25 5.62 4.79 6.96
CA ASP A 25 5.34 5.16 5.57
C ASP A 25 4.80 6.59 5.54
N GLU A 26 5.29 7.38 4.59
CA GLU A 26 4.88 8.77 4.37
C GLU A 26 4.18 8.91 3.02
N ASP A 27 3.29 9.89 2.90
CA ASP A 27 2.71 10.27 1.62
C ASP A 27 3.77 10.99 0.77
N GLN A 28 4.30 10.30 -0.23
CA GLN A 28 5.30 10.82 -1.16
C GLN A 28 4.67 11.43 -2.44
N GLY A 29 3.33 11.52 -2.51
CA GLY A 29 2.62 12.04 -3.67
C GLY A 29 2.59 11.11 -4.88
N ILE A 30 2.99 9.84 -4.72
CA ILE A 30 2.91 8.82 -5.76
C ILE A 30 2.31 7.52 -5.22
N LEU A 31 1.60 6.80 -6.08
CA LEU A 31 1.05 5.48 -5.79
C LEU A 31 1.36 4.52 -6.94
N ILE A 32 1.80 3.31 -6.61
CA ILE A 32 2.11 2.27 -7.59
C ILE A 32 1.06 1.16 -7.44
N THR A 33 0.33 0.90 -8.53
CA THR A 33 -0.62 -0.22 -8.61
C THR A 33 -0.06 -1.28 -9.55
N SER A 34 -0.06 -2.55 -9.11
CA SER A 34 0.32 -3.69 -9.95
C SER A 34 -0.92 -4.46 -10.41
N ALA A 35 -0.96 -4.82 -11.69
CA ALA A 35 -2.02 -5.64 -12.27
C ALA A 35 -1.43 -6.97 -12.77
N SER A 36 -1.85 -8.09 -12.17
CA SER A 36 -1.40 -9.43 -12.54
C SER A 36 -2.59 -10.23 -13.07
N LEU A 37 -2.47 -10.74 -14.30
CA LEU A 37 -3.47 -11.57 -14.95
C LEU A 37 -3.02 -13.04 -14.95
N PRO A 38 -3.97 -13.99 -15.10
CA PRO A 38 -3.63 -15.40 -15.23
C PRO A 38 -2.62 -15.67 -16.36
N VAL A 39 -1.83 -16.73 -16.18
CA VAL A 39 -0.83 -17.16 -17.18
C VAL A 39 -1.50 -17.38 -18.54
N GLY A 40 -0.89 -16.86 -19.60
CA GLY A 40 -1.41 -16.94 -20.96
C GLY A 40 -2.43 -15.85 -21.33
N ALA A 41 -2.73 -14.91 -20.43
CA ALA A 41 -3.47 -13.71 -20.80
C ALA A 41 -2.73 -12.90 -21.88
N THR A 42 -3.46 -12.43 -22.87
CA THR A 42 -2.91 -11.60 -23.95
C THR A 42 -2.69 -10.17 -23.48
N GLN A 43 -1.84 -9.42 -24.19
CA GLN A 43 -1.61 -8.01 -23.91
C GLN A 43 -2.92 -7.18 -23.94
N ASP A 44 -3.81 -7.45 -24.91
CA ASP A 44 -5.13 -6.81 -25.00
C ASP A 44 -5.97 -6.98 -23.71
N ARG A 45 -5.92 -8.16 -23.09
CA ARG A 45 -6.61 -8.42 -21.82
C ARG A 45 -6.03 -7.59 -20.70
N THR A 46 -4.71 -7.45 -20.64
CA THR A 46 -4.02 -6.63 -19.64
C THR A 46 -4.33 -5.15 -19.85
N GLU A 47 -4.30 -4.67 -21.09
CA GLU A 47 -4.62 -3.28 -21.43
C GLU A 47 -6.05 -2.90 -21.05
N ARG A 48 -7.02 -3.81 -21.25
CA ARG A 48 -8.41 -3.57 -20.80
C ARG A 48 -8.52 -3.39 -19.28
N VAL A 49 -7.78 -4.18 -18.50
CA VAL A 49 -7.75 -4.03 -17.04
C VAL A 49 -7.05 -2.75 -16.63
N LEU A 50 -5.91 -2.41 -17.27
CA LEU A 50 -5.21 -1.15 -17.02
C LEU A 50 -6.07 0.07 -17.37
N ALA A 51 -6.89 -0.01 -18.42
CA ALA A 51 -7.83 1.03 -18.79
C ALA A 51 -8.95 1.21 -17.74
N GLU A 52 -9.46 0.12 -17.17
CA GLU A 52 -10.43 0.16 -16.07
C GLU A 52 -9.83 0.82 -14.83
N VAL A 53 -8.63 0.42 -14.43
CA VAL A 53 -7.89 1.03 -13.31
C VAL A 53 -7.63 2.52 -13.55
N THR A 54 -7.20 2.88 -14.76
CA THR A 54 -6.97 4.28 -15.14
C THR A 54 -8.24 5.10 -15.08
N ASN A 55 -9.36 4.55 -15.56
CA ASN A 55 -10.66 5.21 -15.51
C ASN A 55 -11.10 5.47 -14.08
N HIS A 56 -10.96 4.47 -13.21
CA HIS A 56 -11.27 4.61 -11.78
C HIS A 56 -10.48 5.77 -11.16
N TYR A 57 -9.16 5.81 -11.32
CA TYR A 57 -8.33 6.87 -10.76
C TYR A 57 -8.65 8.27 -11.31
N LEU A 58 -8.89 8.39 -12.62
CA LEU A 58 -9.14 9.70 -13.24
C LEU A 58 -10.56 10.22 -13.07
N ASN A 59 -11.54 9.37 -12.76
CA ASN A 59 -12.94 9.78 -12.67
C ASN A 59 -13.52 9.69 -11.26
N GLU A 60 -13.23 8.62 -10.52
CA GLU A 60 -13.73 8.41 -9.17
C GLU A 60 -12.81 9.06 -8.13
N GLU A 61 -11.50 8.97 -8.32
CA GLU A 61 -10.47 9.54 -7.42
C GLU A 61 -9.83 10.84 -7.96
N LYS A 62 -10.54 11.53 -8.86
CA LYS A 62 -10.05 12.71 -9.59
C LYS A 62 -9.55 13.87 -8.71
N ASP A 63 -10.04 13.96 -7.46
CA ASP A 63 -9.66 15.02 -6.53
C ASP A 63 -8.29 14.72 -5.86
N ALA A 64 -7.85 13.46 -5.88
CA ALA A 64 -6.59 12.99 -5.30
C ALA A 64 -5.53 12.63 -6.36
N VAL A 65 -5.94 12.32 -7.60
CA VAL A 65 -5.04 11.87 -8.67
C VAL A 65 -4.91 12.91 -9.77
N GLU A 66 -3.70 13.47 -9.93
CA GLU A 66 -3.38 14.40 -11.02
C GLU A 66 -3.20 13.67 -12.38
N GLY A 67 -2.65 12.46 -12.37
CA GLY A 67 -2.40 11.70 -13.58
C GLY A 67 -2.06 10.23 -13.34
N VAL A 68 -2.20 9.43 -14.38
CA VAL A 68 -1.93 7.98 -14.36
C VAL A 68 -0.95 7.64 -15.48
N PHE A 69 0.12 6.92 -15.12
CA PHE A 69 1.04 6.31 -16.08
C PHE A 69 0.93 4.79 -15.99
N THR A 70 0.70 4.12 -17.13
CA THR A 70 0.57 2.67 -17.20
C THR A 70 1.67 2.07 -18.08
N ALA A 71 2.31 1.00 -17.61
CA ALA A 71 3.28 0.21 -18.39
C ALA A 71 2.76 -1.22 -18.58
N SER A 72 2.13 -1.50 -19.72
CA SER A 72 1.65 -2.86 -20.06
C SER A 72 2.82 -3.79 -20.36
N GLY A 73 2.83 -4.98 -19.77
CA GLY A 73 3.89 -5.99 -19.97
C GLY A 73 5.14 -5.80 -19.09
N PHE A 74 5.17 -4.78 -18.23
CA PHE A 74 6.20 -4.58 -17.22
C PHE A 74 5.64 -4.88 -15.81
N GLY A 75 6.42 -5.55 -14.99
CA GLY A 75 6.12 -5.81 -13.58
C GLY A 75 7.40 -5.79 -12.75
N PHE A 76 7.29 -5.55 -11.45
CA PHE A 76 8.43 -5.51 -10.53
C PHE A 76 8.91 -6.92 -10.09
N GLY A 77 8.64 -7.95 -10.89
CA GLY A 77 8.97 -9.35 -10.64
C GLY A 77 9.02 -10.17 -11.93
#